data_AF-A0A7M2Z0E7-F1
#
_entry.id   AF-A0A7M2Z0E7-F1
#
_cell.length_a   1.000
_cell.length_b   1.000
_cell.length_c   1.000
_cell.angle_alpha   90.00
_cell.angle_beta   90.00
_cell.angle_gamma   90.00
#
_symmetry.space_group_name_H-M   'P 1'
#
loop_
_entity.id
_entity.type
_entity.pdbx_description
1 polymer ?
#
loop_
_entity_poly.entity_id
_entity_poly.type
_entity_poly.pdbx_seq_one_letter_code
_entity_poly.pdbx_strand_id
1 'polypeptide(L)' 'MGKGYAEGPAAEEAERRLEELAQGPAAAAPEERPAVYGSTEDDPERHFLGWLGDVDPDELFASGAAWGISIVRRART' A
#
# COMPACT_ATOMS: atom_id res chain seq x y z
N MET A 1 34.06 44.43 -21.83
CA MET A 1 34.15 42.97 -21.68
C MET A 1 34.86 42.62 -20.37
N GLY A 2 34.28 41.76 -19.53
CA GLY A 2 35.09 41.03 -18.51
C GLY A 2 34.56 40.99 -17.07
N LYS A 3 33.43 40.31 -16.85
CA LYS A 3 33.04 39.54 -15.64
C LYS A 3 32.00 38.53 -16.14
N GLY A 4 31.94 37.26 -15.79
CA GLY A 4 32.66 36.42 -14.85
C GLY A 4 31.85 35.13 -14.86
N TYR A 5 32.52 34.02 -15.13
CA TYR A 5 32.10 32.62 -14.96
C TYR A 5 30.88 32.42 -14.04
N ALA A 6 29.81 31.77 -14.53
CA ALA A 6 28.99 30.82 -13.76
C ALA A 6 27.82 30.19 -14.51
N GLU A 7 27.66 30.34 -15.84
CA GLU A 7 26.77 29.44 -16.60
C GLU A 7 27.52 28.13 -16.89
N GLY A 8 27.76 27.38 -15.83
CA GLY A 8 28.23 26.00 -15.88
C GLY A 8 27.08 25.03 -15.54
N PRO A 9 27.23 23.73 -15.84
CA PRO A 9 26.27 22.66 -15.55
C PRO A 9 25.86 22.52 -14.06
N ALA A 10 26.42 23.34 -13.18
CA ALA A 10 26.04 23.44 -11.77
C ALA A 10 24.73 24.22 -11.53
N ALA A 11 24.30 25.08 -12.46
CA ALA A 11 23.03 25.80 -12.34
C ALA A 11 21.83 24.86 -12.58
N GLU A 12 21.90 24.00 -13.61
CA GLU A 12 20.87 22.98 -13.90
C GLU A 12 20.77 21.91 -12.79
N GLU A 13 21.87 21.53 -12.13
CA GLU A 13 21.83 20.57 -11.01
C GLU A 13 21.16 21.15 -9.75
N ALA A 14 21.23 22.47 -9.53
CA ALA A 14 20.57 23.11 -8.41
C ALA A 14 19.04 23.15 -8.58
N GLU A 15 18.57 23.31 -9.81
CA GLU A 15 17.13 23.29 -10.14
C GLU A 15 16.54 21.89 -9.98
N ARG A 16 17.23 20.83 -10.43
CA ARG A 16 16.82 19.44 -10.22
C ARG A 16 16.67 19.07 -8.74
N ARG A 17 17.58 19.57 -7.89
CA ARG A 17 17.57 19.31 -6.44
C ARG A 17 16.36 19.94 -5.73
N LEU A 18 15.79 21.01 -6.29
CA LEU A 18 14.59 21.67 -5.76
C LEU A 18 13.31 20.93 -6.16
N GLU A 19 13.25 20.35 -7.36
CA GLU A 19 12.11 19.55 -7.81
C GLU A 19 11.94 18.26 -7.01
N GLU A 20 13.03 17.59 -6.63
CA GLU A 20 12.97 16.39 -5.76
C GLU A 20 12.48 16.71 -4.34
N LEU A 21 12.69 17.94 -3.85
CA LEU A 21 12.24 18.37 -2.53
C LEU A 21 10.76 18.81 -2.52
N ALA A 22 10.22 19.22 -3.68
CA ALA A 22 8.81 19.57 -3.84
C ALA A 22 7.90 18.32 -3.84
N GLN A 23 8.45 17.16 -4.22
CA GLN A 23 7.79 15.86 -4.10
C GLN A 23 7.94 15.33 -2.67
N GLY A 24 7.48 16.12 -1.69
CA GLY A 24 7.51 15.79 -0.26
C GLY A 24 7.19 14.31 0.00
N PRO A 25 7.74 13.71 1.08
CA PRO A 25 7.77 12.27 1.28
C PRO A 25 6.41 11.70 0.94
N ALA A 26 6.35 10.81 -0.06
CA ALA A 26 5.11 10.18 -0.50
C ALA A 26 4.34 9.81 0.76
N ALA A 27 3.18 10.44 0.96
CA ALA A 27 2.37 10.25 2.16
C ALA A 27 2.36 8.75 2.45
N ALA A 28 2.88 8.36 3.61
CA ALA A 28 3.12 6.95 3.93
C ALA A 28 1.88 6.18 3.50
N ALA A 29 2.04 5.29 2.51
CA ALA A 29 0.92 4.55 1.97
C ALA A 29 0.14 3.97 3.15
N PRO A 30 -1.18 4.20 3.24
CA PRO A 30 -1.96 3.82 4.42
C PRO A 30 -1.66 2.37 4.73
N GLU A 31 -1.28 2.04 5.98
CA GLU A 31 -0.80 0.71 6.36
C GLU A 31 -1.73 -0.38 5.81
N GLU A 32 -1.33 -0.99 4.70
CA GLU A 32 -2.15 -1.97 4.00
C GLU A 32 -2.04 -3.29 4.75
N ARG A 33 -3.12 -3.66 5.45
CA ARG A 33 -3.17 -4.90 6.20
C ARG A 33 -3.78 -6.02 5.34
N PRO A 34 -3.29 -7.26 5.46
CA PRO A 34 -3.90 -8.40 4.82
C PRO A 34 -5.28 -8.69 5.43
N ALA A 35 -6.31 -8.65 4.60
CA ALA A 35 -7.71 -8.95 4.92
C ALA A 35 -8.09 -10.31 4.35
N VAL A 36 -8.78 -11.12 5.15
CA VAL A 36 -9.31 -12.43 4.77
C VAL A 36 -10.77 -12.26 4.32
N TYR A 37 -11.05 -12.74 3.13
CA TYR A 37 -12.37 -12.80 2.53
C TYR A 37 -12.75 -14.26 2.28
N GLY A 38 -14.04 -14.54 2.28
CA GLY A 38 -14.57 -15.85 1.92
C GLY A 38 -16.09 -15.84 2.01
N SER A 39 -16.65 -17.03 1.88
CA SER A 39 -18.09 -17.28 1.96
C SER A 39 -18.37 -18.19 3.16
N THR A 40 -19.51 -18.00 3.81
CA THR A 40 -19.95 -18.79 4.98
C THR A 40 -21.34 -19.37 4.71
N GLU A 41 -21.82 -20.23 5.62
CA GLU A 41 -23.17 -20.80 5.51
C GLU A 41 -24.27 -19.74 5.58
N ASP A 42 -24.05 -18.67 6.36
CA ASP A 42 -25.00 -17.57 6.51
C ASP A 42 -24.94 -16.59 5.33
N ASP A 43 -23.73 -16.32 4.82
CA ASP A 43 -23.51 -15.44 3.68
C ASP A 43 -22.69 -16.16 2.59
N PRO A 44 -23.37 -16.74 1.57
CA PRO A 44 -22.70 -17.53 0.54
C PRO A 44 -21.91 -16.66 -0.44
N GLU A 45 -22.10 -15.33 -0.44
CA GLU A 45 -21.29 -14.42 -1.23
C GLU A 45 -19.93 -14.17 -0.58
N ARG A 46 -18.98 -13.66 -1.37
CA ARG A 46 -17.63 -13.39 -0.85
C ARG A 46 -17.64 -12.09 -0.05
N HIS A 47 -17.57 -12.20 1.27
CA HIS A 47 -17.54 -11.09 2.21
C HIS A 47 -16.26 -11.09 3.05
N PHE A 48 -16.07 -10.02 3.82
CA PHE A 48 -14.92 -9.85 4.70
C PHE A 48 -15.12 -10.68 5.97
N LEU A 49 -14.19 -11.60 6.22
CA LEU A 49 -14.22 -12.49 7.40
C LEU A 49 -13.40 -11.93 8.56
N GLY A 50 -12.34 -11.19 8.28
CA GLY A 50 -11.47 -10.61 9.31
C GLY A 50 -10.11 -10.21 8.77
N TRP A 51 -9.26 -9.68 9.65
CA TRP A 51 -7.86 -9.39 9.30
C TRP A 51 -6.99 -10.61 9.53
N LEU A 52 -6.00 -10.83 8.67
CA LEU A 52 -5.04 -11.92 8.84
C LEU A 52 -4.29 -11.73 10.17
N GLY A 53 -4.37 -12.74 11.03
CA GLY A 53 -3.84 -12.74 12.40
C GLY A 53 -4.89 -12.48 13.49
N ASP A 54 -6.05 -11.91 13.13
CA ASP A 54 -7.25 -11.92 13.98
C ASP A 54 -8.09 -13.16 13.69
N VAL A 55 -8.18 -13.51 12.41
CA VAL A 55 -8.73 -14.78 11.92
C VAL A 55 -7.64 -15.61 11.25
N ASP A 56 -7.73 -16.93 11.41
CA ASP A 56 -6.86 -17.89 10.73
C ASP A 56 -7.59 -18.46 9.50
N PRO A 57 -7.13 -18.16 8.27
CA PRO A 57 -7.77 -18.62 7.04
C PRO A 57 -7.73 -20.15 6.88
N ASP A 58 -6.69 -20.80 7.41
CA ASP A 58 -6.50 -22.24 7.33
C ASP A 58 -7.45 -22.94 8.29
N GLU A 59 -7.58 -22.44 9.52
CA GLU A 59 -8.55 -22.95 10.49
C GLU A 59 -10.00 -22.77 10.01
N LEU A 60 -10.32 -21.60 9.43
CA LEU A 60 -11.64 -21.33 8.87
C LEU A 60 -12.00 -22.32 7.75
N PHE A 61 -11.03 -22.69 6.92
CA PHE A 61 -11.22 -23.66 5.86
C PHE A 61 -11.29 -25.09 6.42
N ALA A 62 -10.39 -25.48 7.32
CA ALA A 62 -10.31 -26.82 7.88
C ALA A 62 -11.53 -27.18 8.74
N SER A 63 -12.09 -26.19 9.46
CA SER A 63 -13.33 -26.34 10.23
C SER A 63 -14.58 -26.38 9.34
N GLY A 64 -14.47 -25.96 8.08
CA GLY A 64 -15.61 -25.78 7.18
C GLY A 64 -16.46 -24.56 7.51
N ALA A 65 -15.99 -23.66 8.39
CA ALA A 65 -16.70 -22.44 8.75
C ALA A 65 -16.75 -21.43 7.59
N ALA A 66 -15.74 -21.45 6.72
CA ALA A 66 -15.74 -20.66 5.49
C ALA A 66 -15.06 -21.38 4.32
N TRP A 67 -15.44 -20.99 3.11
CA TRP A 67 -14.87 -21.49 1.85
C TRP A 67 -14.53 -20.34 0.90
N GLY A 68 -13.81 -20.66 -0.19
CA GLY A 68 -13.40 -19.65 -1.16
C GLY A 68 -12.47 -18.58 -0.58
N ILE A 69 -11.67 -18.95 0.43
CA ILE A 69 -10.82 -18.03 1.17
C ILE A 69 -9.85 -17.29 0.23
N SER A 70 -9.80 -15.96 0.33
CA SER A 70 -8.90 -15.09 -0.42
C SER A 70 -8.30 -14.02 0.49
N ILE A 71 -6.99 -13.81 0.39
CA ILE A 71 -6.30 -12.78 1.17
C ILE A 71 -5.97 -11.62 0.25
N VAL A 72 -6.45 -10.42 0.58
CA VAL A 72 -6.19 -9.19 -0.18
C VAL A 72 -5.55 -8.13 0.71
N ARG A 73 -4.68 -7.30 0.16
CA ARG A 73 -4.14 -6.14 0.87
C ARG A 73 -5.13 -4.99 0.80
N ARG A 74 -5.45 -4.40 1.95
CA ARG A 74 -6.39 -3.28 2.05
C ARG A 74 -5.89 -2.23 3.03
N ALA A 75 -5.97 -0.97 2.64
CA ALA A 75 -5.80 0.17 3.52
C ALA A 75 -6.90 0.17 4.60
N ARG A 76 -6.52 0.36 5.87
CA ARG A 76 -7.48 0.59 6.96
C ARG A 76 -7.99 2.03 6.84
N THR A 77 -9.09 2.24 6.13
CA THR A 77 -9.80 3.53 6.08
C THR A 77 -10.47 3.84 7.41
#